data_AF-X1BKZ7-F1
#
_entry.id   AF-X1BKZ7-F1
#
_cell.length_a   1.000
_cell.length_b   1.000
_cell.length_c   1.000
_cell.angle_alpha   90.00
_cell.angle_beta   90.00
_cell.angle_gamma   90.00
#
_symmetry.space_group_name_H-M   'P 1'
#
loop_
_entity.id
_entity.type
_entity.pdbx_description
1 polymer ?
#
loop_
_entity_poly.entity_id
_entity_poly.type
_entity_poly.pdbx_seq_one_letter_code
_entity_poly.pdbx_strand_id
1 'polypeptide(L)'
;MDKKKQDRVAGKRGPSKDKQGRFKRLPRYGWVLIIVFSVVIFIGAVGAGGFFLYLNSINNTINSLNTAEVENILAPIESPEEPVTILILGRDSRDTESERGRADSIMLLYLDPEKSTGSLLSIPRDTLVEIPG
;
A
#
# COMPACT_ATOMS: atom_id res chain seq x y z
N MET A 1 46.63 -85.04 -29.28
CA MET A 1 47.65 -84.42 -28.41
C MET A 1 47.34 -82.93 -28.35
N ASP A 2 46.24 -82.45 -27.76
CA ASP A 2 45.87 -82.38 -26.34
C ASP A 2 47.00 -81.92 -25.40
N LYS A 3 47.02 -80.62 -25.06
CA LYS A 3 47.04 -80.10 -23.68
C LYS A 3 47.07 -78.56 -23.60
N LYS A 4 46.12 -78.05 -22.79
CA LYS A 4 46.19 -76.91 -21.84
C LYS A 4 46.19 -75.48 -22.40
N LYS A 5 45.07 -74.75 -22.25
CA LYS A 5 44.57 -73.96 -21.07
C LYS A 5 45.15 -72.52 -21.07
N GLN A 6 44.33 -71.49 -21.30
CA GLN A 6 43.53 -70.74 -20.29
C GLN A 6 44.46 -70.03 -19.26
N ASP A 7 44.39 -68.74 -18.94
CA ASP A 7 43.40 -67.67 -19.16
C ASP A 7 44.06 -66.29 -18.96
N ARG A 8 43.32 -65.26 -19.39
CA ARG A 8 43.53 -63.81 -19.22
C ARG A 8 43.91 -63.42 -17.79
N VAL A 9 44.84 -62.49 -17.58
CA VAL A 9 44.68 -61.39 -16.60
C VAL A 9 45.48 -60.16 -17.05
N ALA A 10 44.82 -59.02 -16.84
CA ALA A 10 45.15 -57.65 -17.19
C ALA A 10 46.51 -57.12 -16.71
N GLY A 11 46.88 -56.02 -17.37
CA GLY A 11 48.15 -55.32 -17.22
C GLY A 11 48.50 -54.87 -15.81
N LYS A 12 49.79 -55.04 -15.53
CA LYS A 12 50.61 -54.45 -14.48
C LYS A 12 50.21 -53.01 -14.15
N ARG A 13 50.00 -52.69 -12.85
CA ARG A 13 50.63 -51.54 -12.16
C ARG A 13 50.84 -51.88 -10.69
N GLY A 14 52.04 -51.59 -10.21
CA GLY A 14 52.50 -51.82 -8.84
C GLY A 14 51.89 -50.86 -7.81
N PRO A 15 52.43 -50.89 -6.57
CA PRO A 15 51.81 -50.31 -5.39
C PRO A 15 52.23 -48.86 -5.19
N SER A 16 51.36 -48.02 -4.64
CA SER A 16 51.83 -46.89 -3.83
C SER A 16 50.78 -46.45 -2.83
N LYS A 17 51.16 -46.55 -1.57
CA LYS A 17 50.48 -45.98 -0.41
C LYS A 17 50.44 -44.46 -0.59
N ASP A 18 49.28 -43.83 -0.48
CA ASP A 18 49.24 -42.40 -0.16
C ASP A 18 48.20 -42.08 0.91
N LYS A 19 48.75 -42.02 2.13
CA LYS A 19 48.60 -40.98 3.13
C LYS A 19 47.19 -40.48 3.43
N GLN A 20 46.72 -40.91 4.61
CA GLN A 20 45.83 -40.18 5.51
C GLN A 20 45.93 -38.66 5.31
N GLY A 21 44.85 -38.07 4.80
CA GLY A 21 44.67 -36.63 4.74
C GLY A 21 44.64 -36.06 6.14
N ARG A 22 45.80 -35.63 6.64
CA ARG A 22 45.91 -34.81 7.84
C ARG A 22 45.18 -33.51 7.53
N PHE A 23 44.02 -33.28 8.17
CA PHE A 23 43.42 -31.95 8.25
C PHE A 23 44.49 -31.02 8.82
N LYS A 24 45.09 -30.21 7.95
CA LYS A 24 46.08 -29.21 8.34
C LYS A 24 45.34 -28.25 9.26
N ARG A 25 45.77 -28.18 10.52
CA ARG A 25 45.27 -27.20 11.49
C ARG A 25 45.50 -25.82 10.86
N LEU A 26 44.42 -25.12 10.55
CA LEU A 26 44.47 -23.74 10.06
C LEU A 26 45.29 -22.92 11.07
N PRO A 27 46.22 -22.05 10.61
CA PRO A 27 46.98 -21.19 11.52
C PRO A 27 46.00 -20.36 12.35
N ARG A 28 46.34 -20.03 13.61
CA ARG A 28 45.44 -19.32 14.54
C ARG A 28 44.83 -18.06 13.92
N TYR A 29 45.54 -17.39 13.03
CA TYR A 29 45.08 -16.23 12.25
C TYR A 29 43.93 -16.53 11.27
N GLY A 30 43.87 -17.73 10.69
CA GLY A 30 42.76 -18.16 9.83
C GLY A 30 41.46 -18.36 10.60
N TRP A 31 41.54 -18.84 11.84
CA TRP A 31 40.36 -18.91 12.73
C TRP A 31 39.88 -17.53 13.14
N VAL A 32 40.79 -16.60 13.42
CA VAL A 32 40.45 -15.20 13.71
C VAL A 32 39.75 -14.53 12.52
N LEU A 33 40.24 -14.73 11.30
CA LEU A 33 39.60 -14.19 10.09
C LEU A 33 38.19 -14.74 9.85
N ILE A 34 37.96 -16.04 10.11
CA ILE A 34 36.63 -16.65 10.00
C ILE A 34 35.68 -16.06 11.05
N ILE A 35 36.15 -15.86 12.28
CA ILE A 35 35.35 -15.24 13.35
C ILE A 35 34.99 -13.80 12.96
N VAL A 36 35.95 -13.00 12.51
CA VAL A 36 35.69 -11.61 12.08
C VAL A 36 34.70 -11.57 10.92
N PHE A 37 34.87 -12.43 9.92
CA PHE A 37 33.95 -12.50 8.78
C PHE A 37 32.54 -12.91 9.20
N SER A 38 32.41 -13.89 10.11
CA SER A 38 31.12 -14.30 10.67
C SER A 38 30.43 -13.17 11.45
N VAL A 39 31.20 -12.36 12.19
CA VAL A 39 30.67 -11.20 12.94
C VAL A 39 30.18 -10.13 11.97
N VAL A 40 30.92 -9.84 10.91
CA VAL A 40 30.52 -8.86 9.89
C VAL A 40 29.22 -9.29 9.20
N ILE A 41 29.09 -10.56 8.82
CA ILE A 41 27.85 -11.09 8.23
C ILE A 41 26.69 -10.98 9.21
N PHE A 42 26.90 -11.30 10.48
CA PHE A 42 25.86 -11.23 11.50
C PHE A 42 25.35 -9.79 11.69
N ILE A 43 26.25 -8.81 11.76
CA ILE A 43 25.89 -7.40 11.86
C ILE A 43 25.12 -6.95 10.60
N GLY A 44 25.56 -7.37 9.42
CA GLY A 44 24.86 -7.10 8.17
C GLY A 44 23.45 -7.70 8.13
N ALA A 45 23.28 -8.93 8.61
CA ALA A 45 21.98 -9.60 8.68
C ALA A 45 21.01 -8.93 9.66
N VAL A 46 21.49 -8.51 10.83
CA VAL A 46 20.69 -7.77 11.81
C VAL A 46 20.29 -6.40 11.26
N GLY A 47 21.20 -5.68 10.60
CA GLY A 47 20.91 -4.39 9.98
C GLY A 47 19.89 -4.51 8.84
N ALA A 48 20.08 -5.48 7.95
CA ALA A 48 19.15 -5.75 6.84
C ALA A 48 17.77 -6.22 7.35
N GLY A 49 17.74 -7.08 8.37
CA GLY A 49 16.51 -7.54 9.00
C GLY A 49 15.74 -6.41 9.68
N GLY A 50 16.43 -5.55 10.44
CA GLY A 50 15.82 -4.38 11.06
C GLY A 50 15.28 -3.37 10.04
N PHE A 51 16.03 -3.11 8.97
CA PHE A 51 15.60 -2.24 7.87
C PHE A 51 14.38 -2.83 7.13
N PHE A 52 14.37 -4.14 6.88
CA PHE A 52 13.25 -4.83 6.26
C PHE A 52 11.98 -4.76 7.12
N LEU A 53 12.11 -4.97 8.44
CA LEU A 53 10.99 -4.85 9.37
C LEU A 53 10.47 -3.41 9.47
N TYR A 54 11.36 -2.41 9.44
CA TYR A 54 10.99 -1.00 9.43
C TYR A 54 10.20 -0.63 8.16
N LEU A 55 10.69 -1.05 6.99
CA LEU A 55 9.96 -0.87 5.72
C LEU A 55 8.61 -1.58 5.72
N ASN A 56 8.55 -2.81 6.26
CA ASN A 56 7.31 -3.56 6.36
C ASN A 56 6.31 -2.89 7.33
N SER A 57 6.80 -2.31 8.44
CA SER A 57 5.97 -1.56 9.39
C SER A 57 5.39 -0.30 8.77
N ILE A 58 6.19 0.45 7.98
CA ILE A 58 5.70 1.61 7.23
C ILE A 58 4.66 1.17 6.21
N ASN A 59 4.95 0.13 5.42
CA ASN A 59 4.05 -0.37 4.40
C ASN A 59 2.69 -0.81 5.00
N ASN A 60 2.72 -1.51 6.15
CA ASN A 60 1.51 -1.93 6.85
C ASN A 60 0.72 -0.74 7.42
N THR A 61 1.40 0.30 7.91
CA THR A 61 0.74 1.50 8.44
C THR A 61 0.08 2.30 7.31
N ILE A 62 0.76 2.45 6.17
CA ILE A 62 0.22 3.14 4.99
C ILE A 62 -0.94 2.33 4.37
N ASN A 63 -0.84 1.01 4.29
CA ASN A 63 -1.94 0.17 3.78
C ASN A 63 -3.15 0.15 4.73
N SER A 64 -2.94 0.30 6.04
CA SER A 64 -4.05 0.36 7.02
C SER A 64 -4.90 1.63 6.93
N LEU A 65 -4.42 2.66 6.21
CA LEU A 65 -5.13 3.92 5.98
C LEU A 65 -5.92 3.95 4.66
N ASN A 66 -5.92 2.87 3.87
CA ASN A 66 -6.07 2.99 2.42
C ASN A 66 -7.17 2.14 1.75
N THR A 67 -8.29 1.79 2.40
CA THR A 67 -9.23 0.88 1.69
C THR A 67 -10.73 1.02 1.97
N ALA A 68 -11.20 2.00 2.71
CA ALA A 68 -12.66 2.18 2.79
C ALA A 68 -13.08 3.64 3.02
N GLU A 69 -12.39 4.33 3.91
CA GLU A 69 -12.76 5.69 4.28
C GLU A 69 -12.28 6.71 3.23
N VAL A 70 -11.04 6.55 2.74
CA VAL A 70 -10.51 7.36 1.63
C VAL A 70 -11.23 7.05 0.32
N GLU A 71 -11.62 5.79 0.07
CA GLU A 71 -12.33 5.40 -1.15
C GLU A 71 -13.75 5.95 -1.19
N ASN A 72 -14.45 6.11 -0.05
CA ASN A 72 -15.76 6.78 0.01
C ASN A 72 -15.66 8.30 -0.14
N ILE A 73 -14.56 8.92 0.30
CA ILE A 73 -14.33 10.37 0.10
C ILE A 73 -13.90 10.67 -1.34
N LEU A 74 -13.17 9.75 -1.96
CA LEU A 74 -12.74 9.83 -3.36
C LEU A 74 -13.74 9.19 -4.33
N ALA A 75 -14.80 8.56 -3.82
CA ALA A 75 -15.89 8.07 -4.64
C ALA A 75 -16.38 9.26 -5.47
N PRO A 76 -16.46 9.12 -6.81
CA PRO A 76 -17.00 10.18 -7.63
C PRO A 76 -18.36 10.56 -7.06
N ILE A 77 -18.47 11.78 -6.55
CA ILE A 77 -19.78 12.35 -6.28
C ILE A 77 -20.44 12.33 -7.65
N GLU A 78 -21.46 11.49 -7.83
CA GLU A 78 -22.24 11.44 -9.07
C GLU A 78 -22.69 12.87 -9.32
N SER A 79 -22.00 13.53 -10.24
CA SER A 79 -22.37 14.86 -10.65
C SER A 79 -23.65 14.66 -11.44
N PRO A 80 -24.74 15.36 -11.08
CA PRO A 80 -25.99 15.20 -11.80
C PRO A 80 -25.70 15.45 -13.29
N GLU A 81 -26.12 14.51 -14.14
CA GLU A 81 -25.96 14.63 -15.60
C GLU A 81 -26.98 15.60 -16.18
N GLU A 82 -28.10 15.79 -15.48
CA GLU A 82 -29.17 16.72 -15.84
C GLU A 82 -29.07 18.03 -15.03
N PRO A 83 -29.63 19.14 -15.55
CA PRO A 83 -29.70 20.37 -14.80
C PRO A 83 -30.51 20.25 -13.50
N VAL A 84 -29.99 20.81 -12.40
CA VAL A 84 -30.63 20.74 -11.07
C VAL A 84 -30.94 22.15 -10.57
N THR A 85 -32.14 22.32 -10.00
CA THR A 85 -32.52 23.54 -9.28
C THR A 85 -32.64 23.25 -7.79
N ILE A 86 -31.89 23.98 -6.96
CA ILE A 86 -31.86 23.85 -5.50
C ILE A 86 -32.50 25.10 -4.90
N LEU A 87 -33.56 24.90 -4.09
CA LEU A 87 -34.16 25.94 -3.26
C LEU A 87 -33.39 26.05 -1.93
N ILE A 88 -32.89 27.24 -1.64
CA ILE A 88 -32.17 27.56 -0.42
C ILE A 88 -33.01 28.52 0.41
N LEU A 89 -33.32 28.10 1.64
CA LEU A 89 -34.09 28.88 2.62
C LEU A 89 -33.20 29.17 3.82
N GLY A 90 -32.90 30.44 4.06
CA GLY A 90 -32.12 30.91 5.20
C GLY A 90 -33.02 31.49 6.28
N ARG A 91 -32.70 31.23 7.54
CA ARG A 91 -33.39 31.76 8.73
C ARG A 91 -32.35 32.34 9.70
N ASP A 92 -32.58 33.53 10.22
CA ASP A 92 -31.68 34.19 11.18
C ASP A 92 -32.03 33.86 12.66
N SER A 93 -32.56 32.65 12.93
CA SER A 93 -32.90 32.22 14.29
C SER A 93 -32.35 30.84 14.62
N ARG A 94 -31.86 30.70 15.85
CA ARG A 94 -31.22 29.48 16.38
C ARG A 94 -32.20 28.55 17.08
N ASP A 95 -33.41 29.04 17.39
CA ASP A 95 -34.45 28.25 18.07
C ASP A 95 -35.18 27.35 17.06
N THR A 96 -34.94 26.05 17.11
CA THR A 96 -35.53 25.08 16.18
C THR A 96 -36.97 24.71 16.53
N GLU A 97 -37.41 24.96 17.76
CA GLU A 97 -38.64 24.40 18.33
C GLU A 97 -39.84 25.37 18.37
N SER A 98 -39.61 26.68 18.46
CA SER A 98 -40.68 27.64 18.81
C SER A 98 -41.37 28.32 17.62
N GLU A 99 -40.74 28.34 16.45
CA GLU A 99 -41.20 29.08 15.28
C GLU A 99 -41.34 28.13 14.10
N ARG A 100 -42.59 27.84 13.67
CA ARG A 100 -42.83 27.29 12.33
C ARG A 100 -42.25 28.31 11.34
N GLY A 101 -41.10 27.93 10.79
CA GLY A 101 -40.04 28.84 10.39
C GLY A 101 -40.41 29.82 9.27
N ARG A 102 -40.15 31.10 9.54
CA ARG A 102 -40.06 32.13 8.50
C ARG A 102 -38.65 32.16 7.95
N ALA A 103 -38.48 31.98 6.65
CA ALA A 103 -37.21 32.24 5.98
C ALA A 103 -37.04 33.76 5.81
N ASP A 104 -35.85 34.26 6.14
CA ASP A 104 -35.46 35.66 5.88
C ASP A 104 -34.73 35.79 4.54
N SER A 105 -34.16 34.69 4.03
CA SER A 105 -33.47 34.62 2.74
C SER A 105 -34.03 33.49 1.89
N ILE A 106 -34.39 33.78 0.64
CA ILE A 106 -34.84 32.79 -0.35
C ILE A 106 -33.91 32.89 -1.56
N MET A 107 -33.30 31.78 -1.96
CA MET A 107 -32.44 31.73 -3.15
C MET A 107 -32.71 30.47 -3.97
N LEU A 108 -32.62 30.60 -5.29
CA LEU A 108 -32.64 29.48 -6.24
C LEU A 108 -31.26 29.34 -6.87
N LEU A 109 -30.64 28.18 -6.71
CA LEU A 109 -29.41 27.80 -7.38
C LEU A 109 -29.74 26.85 -8.53
N TYR A 110 -29.50 27.28 -9.76
CA TYR A 110 -29.61 26.46 -10.96
C TYR A 110 -28.21 26.02 -11.40
N LEU A 111 -28.00 24.72 -11.53
CA LEU A 111 -26.75 24.12 -12.00
C LEU A 111 -27.04 23.39 -13.31
N ASP A 112 -26.35 23.79 -14.38
CA ASP A 112 -26.43 23.18 -15.70
C ASP A 112 -25.07 22.52 -16.02
N PRO A 113 -24.94 21.20 -15.83
CA PRO A 113 -23.70 20.46 -16.06
C PRO A 113 -23.34 20.41 -17.56
N GLU A 114 -24.33 20.34 -18.46
CA GLU A 114 -24.11 20.33 -19.91
C GLU A 114 -23.47 21.62 -20.40
N LYS A 115 -23.94 22.77 -19.89
CA LYS A 115 -23.39 24.09 -20.22
C LYS A 115 -22.24 24.51 -19.32
N SER A 116 -21.93 23.75 -18.27
CA SER A 116 -20.97 24.11 -17.22
C SER A 116 -21.26 25.49 -16.62
N THR A 117 -22.55 25.82 -16.43
CA THR A 117 -22.97 27.12 -15.88
C THR A 117 -23.76 26.94 -14.59
N GLY A 118 -23.54 27.85 -13.64
CA GLY A 118 -24.35 27.99 -12.44
C GLY A 118 -25.00 29.38 -12.40
N SER A 119 -26.28 29.45 -12.06
CA SER A 119 -27.01 30.71 -11.87
C SER A 119 -27.62 30.74 -10.48
N LEU A 120 -27.48 31.89 -9.80
CA LEU A 120 -28.07 32.11 -8.48
C LEU A 120 -29.04 33.28 -8.57
N LEU A 121 -30.28 33.04 -8.13
CA LEU A 121 -31.31 34.07 -8.05
C LEU A 121 -31.71 34.27 -6.59
N SER A 122 -31.56 35.50 -6.08
CA SER A 122 -32.08 35.89 -4.77
C SER A 122 -33.47 36.49 -4.91
N ILE A 123 -34.41 35.98 -4.10
CA ILE A 123 -35.78 36.50 -3.99
C ILE A 123 -35.91 37.15 -2.61
N PRO A 124 -36.11 38.47 -2.53
CA PRO A 124 -36.37 39.14 -1.25
C PRO A 124 -37.64 38.60 -0.58
N ARG A 125 -37.63 38.47 0.76
CA ARG A 125 -38.78 38.00 1.56
C ARG A 125 -40.07 38.79 1.30
N ASP A 126 -39.92 40.09 1.05
CA ASP A 126 -41.05 41.01 0.93
C ASP A 126 -41.44 41.24 -0.54
N THR A 127 -41.09 40.31 -1.43
CA THR A 127 -41.52 40.36 -2.84
C THR A 127 -43.05 40.19 -2.90
N LEU A 128 -43.74 41.14 -3.54
CA LEU A 128 -45.18 41.03 -3.75
C LEU A 128 -45.46 39.91 -4.76
N VAL A 129 -46.04 38.81 -4.27
CA VAL A 129 -46.40 37.65 -5.07
C VAL A 129 -47.80 37.18 -4.70
N GLU A 130 -48.48 36.56 -5.65
CA GLU A 130 -49.69 35.81 -5.37
C GLU A 130 -49.29 34.43 -4.82
N ILE A 131 -49.76 34.11 -3.62
CA ILE A 131 -49.49 32.82 -2.98
C ILE A 131 -50.69 31.91 -3.29
N PRO A 132 -50.52 30.84 -4.09
CA PRO A 132 -51.60 29.88 -4.32
C PRO A 132 -51.90 29.12 -3.03
N GLY A 133 -53.16 29.15 -2.59
CA GLY A 133 -53.64 28.52 -1.37
C GLY A 133 -55.16 28.57 -1.25
#